data_AF-A0A3D4Z3R5-F1
#
_entry.id   AF-A0A3D4Z3R5-F1
#
_cell.length_a   1.000
_cell.length_b   1.000
_cell.length_c   1.000
_cell.angle_alpha   90.00
_cell.angle_beta   90.00
_cell.angle_gamma   90.00
#
_symmetry.space_group_name_H-M   'P 1'
#
loop_
_entity.id
_entity.type
_entity.pdbx_description
1 polymer ?
#
loop_
_entity_poly.entity_id
_entity_poly.type
_entity_poly.pdbx_seq_one_letter_code
_entity_poly.pdbx_strand_id
1 'polypeptide(L)' 'IEFKSCEKVRPADLKGLKALQEEHSVKRAMLVCLEKEPRLLDSKIEILPWRIFCNRLWADELIH' A
#
# COMPACT_ATOMS: atom_id res chain seq x y z
N ILE A 1 4.65 5.20 2.07
CA ILE A 1 4.52 4.03 1.14
C ILE A 1 5.50 2.98 1.64
N GLU A 2 5.11 1.71 1.66
CA GLU A 2 5.98 0.57 2.01
C GLU A 2 5.99 -0.46 0.87
N PHE A 3 7.13 -1.12 0.62
CA PHE A 3 7.29 -2.15 -0.41
C PHE A 3 7.68 -3.48 0.22
N LYS A 4 7.01 -4.58 -0.15
CA LYS A 4 7.36 -5.93 0.31
C LYS A 4 7.26 -6.99 -0.79
N SER A 5 8.26 -7.88 -0.83
CA SER A 5 8.24 -9.07 -1.69
C SER A 5 7.41 -10.19 -1.06
N CYS A 6 6.09 -10.02 -1.00
CA CYS A 6 5.17 -11.04 -0.52
C CYS A 6 4.00 -11.26 -1.50
N GLU A 7 3.68 -12.53 -1.77
CA GLU A 7 2.54 -12.91 -2.62
C GLU A 7 1.19 -12.86 -1.88
N LYS A 8 1.23 -12.74 -0.54
CA LYS A 8 0.06 -12.58 0.32
C LYS A 8 0.43 -11.71 1.52
N VAL A 9 -0.22 -10.56 1.64
CA VAL A 9 -0.05 -9.64 2.77
C VAL A 9 -0.76 -10.20 3.99
N ARG A 10 -0.04 -10.26 5.11
CA ARG A 10 -0.55 -10.71 6.41
C ARG A 10 -0.76 -9.50 7.32
N PRO A 11 -1.61 -9.60 8.36
CA PRO A 11 -1.81 -8.50 9.31
C PRO A 11 -0.51 -7.98 9.95
N ALA A 12 0.48 -8.85 10.16
CA ALA A 12 1.78 -8.47 10.71
C ALA A 12 2.59 -7.56 9.78
N ASP A 13 2.40 -7.65 8.46
CA ASP A 13 3.08 -6.80 7.48
C ASP A 13 2.57 -5.36 7.51
N LEU A 14 1.40 -5.12 8.09
CA LEU A 14 0.74 -3.82 8.13
C LEU A 14 1.09 -3.00 9.39
N LYS A 15 1.85 -3.57 10.33
CA LYS A 15 2.13 -2.93 11.63
C LYS A 15 2.80 -1.57 11.47
N GLY A 16 3.78 -1.45 10.56
CA GLY A 16 4.48 -0.19 10.30
C GLY A 16 3.55 0.90 9.77
N LEU A 17 2.75 0.58 8.74
CA LEU A 17 1.77 1.52 8.18
C LEU A 17 0.69 1.93 9.19
N LYS A 18 0.25 1.01 10.07
CA LYS A 18 -0.71 1.34 11.12
C LYS A 18 -0.13 2.29 12.16
N ALA A 19 1.07 1.98 12.67
CA ALA A 19 1.77 2.87 13.60
C ALA A 19 1.97 4.27 13.00
N LEU A 20 2.35 4.34 11.71
CA LEU A 20 2.49 5.61 11.00
C LEU A 20 1.18 6.41 10.94
N GLN A 21 0.04 5.74 10.73
CA GLN A 21 -1.29 6.38 10.73
C GLN A 21 -1.74 6.83 12.13
N GLU A 22 -1.29 6.15 13.18
CA GLU A 22 -1.59 6.50 14.57
C GLU A 22 -0.79 7.73 15.02
N GLU A 23 0.48 7.83 14.59
CA GLU A 23 1.39 8.91 14.99
C GLU A 23 1.23 10.18 14.15
N HIS A 24 0.78 10.06 12.90
CA HIS A 24 0.75 11.16 11.95
C HIS A 24 -0.51 11.18 11.09
N SER A 25 -0.88 12.38 10.62
CA SER A 25 -1.92 12.53 9.61
C SER A 25 -1.39 12.10 8.23
N VAL A 26 -1.63 10.84 7.89
CA VAL A 26 -1.22 10.24 6.62
C VAL A 26 -2.33 10.40 5.59
N LYS A 27 -2.09 11.20 4.54
CA LYS A 27 -3.04 11.37 3.43
C LYS A 27 -3.34 10.05 2.70
N ARG A 28 -2.32 9.23 2.50
CA ARG A 28 -2.40 7.98 1.74
C ARG A 28 -1.40 6.95 2.25
N ALA A 29 -1.90 5.78 2.66
CA ALA A 29 -1.09 4.67 3.12
C ALA A 29 -1.19 3.51 2.12
N MET A 30 -0.06 3.10 1.55
CA MET A 30 0.02 2.06 0.52
C MET A 30 1.09 1.03 0.88
N LEU A 31 0.74 -0.25 0.76
CA LEU A 31 1.67 -1.38 0.74
C LEU A 31 1.73 -1.95 -0.69
N VAL A 32 2.89 -1.81 -1.32
CA VAL A 32 3.16 -2.36 -2.65
C VAL A 32 3.72 -3.77 -2.53
N CYS A 33 3.12 -4.75 -3.20
CA CYS A 33 3.46 -6.17 -3.03
C CYS A 33 3.29 -7.03 -4.30
N LEU A 34 3.41 -8.36 -4.16
CA LEU A 34 3.25 -9.35 -5.24
C LEU A 34 1.86 -10.01 -5.25
N GLU A 35 0.88 -9.51 -4.47
CA GLU A 35 -0.52 -9.96 -4.62
C GLU A 35 -0.99 -9.71 -6.07
N LYS A 36 -1.96 -10.51 -6.52
CA LYS A 36 -2.47 -10.44 -7.90
C LYS A 36 -3.47 -9.30 -8.09
N GLU A 37 -4.26 -9.02 -7.07
CA GLU A 37 -5.36 -8.08 -7.12
C GLU A 37 -5.18 -6.97 -6.07
N PRO A 38 -5.55 -5.72 -6.40
CA PRO A 38 -5.56 -4.64 -5.43
C PRO A 38 -6.70 -4.82 -4.42
N ARG A 39 -6.50 -4.36 -3.19
CA ARG A 39 -7.58 -4.28 -2.19
C ARG A 39 -7.39 -3.11 -1.24
N LEU A 40 -8.49 -2.49 -0.83
CA LEU A 40 -8.52 -1.46 0.19
C LEU A 40 -9.01 -2.09 1.50
N LEU A 41 -8.27 -1.88 2.58
CA LEU A 41 -8.66 -2.32 3.92
C LEU A 41 -9.49 -1.26 4.64
N ASP A 42 -10.26 -1.66 5.65
CA ASP A 42 -11.03 -0.74 6.51
C ASP A 42 -10.14 0.32 7.19
N SER A 43 -8.88 -0.01 7.44
CA SER A 43 -7.87 0.92 7.97
C SER A 43 -7.37 1.95 6.93
N LYS A 44 -8.03 2.04 5.76
CA LYS A 44 -7.66 2.90 4.63
C LYS A 44 -6.22 2.66 4.12
N ILE A 45 -5.69 1.45 4.33
CA ILE A 45 -4.43 1.02 3.73
C ILE A 45 -4.76 0.34 2.41
N GLU A 46 -4.17 0.85 1.33
CA GLU A 46 -4.22 0.25 0.01
C GLU A 46 -3.14 -0.84 -0.11
N ILE A 47 -3.56 -2.07 -0.44
CA ILE A 47 -2.66 -3.12 -0.87
C ILE A 47 -2.66 -3.10 -2.39
N LEU A 48 -1.48 -2.84 -2.97
CA LEU A 48 -1.36 -2.56 -4.40
C LEU A 48 -0.33 -3.49 -5.04
N PRO A 49 -0.71 -4.33 -6.02
CA PRO A 49 0.23 -5.09 -6.83
C PRO A 49 1.26 -4.17 -7.49
N TRP A 50 2.53 -4.55 -7.46
CA TRP A 50 3.62 -3.71 -7.95
C TRP A 50 3.44 -3.26 -9.41
N ARG A 51 2.90 -4.13 -10.27
CA ARG A 51 2.63 -3.79 -11.68
C ARG A 51 1.62 -2.66 -11.80
N ILE A 52 0.56 -2.71 -10.97
CA ILE A 52 -0.46 -1.67 -10.93
C ILE A 52 0.15 -0.39 -10.36
N PHE A 53 0.93 -0.48 -9.28
CA PHE A 53 1.63 0.69 -8.73
C PHE A 53 2.51 1.38 -9.78
N CYS A 54 3.36 0.64 -10.49
CA CYS A 54 4.21 1.21 -11.54
C CYS A 54 3.38 1.82 -12.68
N ASN A 55 2.33 1.15 -13.15
CA ASN A 55 1.48 1.72 -14.20
C ASN A 55 0.84 3.05 -13.76
N ARG A 56 0.27 3.08 -12.54
CA ARG A 56 -0.38 4.28 -12.00
C ARG A 56 0.61 5.40 -11.71
N LEU A 57 1.82 5.06 -11.23
CA LEU A 57 2.86 6.04 -10.96
C LEU A 57 3.37 6.69 -12.25
N TRP A 58 3.55 5.92 -13.33
CA TRP A 58 4.00 6.44 -14.63
C TRP A 58 2.90 7.15 -15.41
N ALA A 59 1.63 6.96 -15.02
CA ALA A 59 0.48 7.68 -15.55
C ALA A 59 0.14 8.95 -14.73
N ASP A 60 1.05 9.39 -13.83
CA ASP A 60 0.87 10.53 -12.91
C ASP A 60 -0.31 10.41 -11.93
N GLU A 61 -0.98 9.26 -11.83
CA GLU A 61 -2.14 9.06 -10.95
C GLU A 61 -1.81 9.00 -9.45
N LEU A 62 -0.53 8.83 -9.10
CA LEU A 62 -0.09 8.70 -7.70
C LEU A 62 0.70 9.91 -7.18
N ILE A 63 1.05 10.87 -8.05
CA ILE A 63 1.96 11.99 -7.73
C ILE A 63 1.16 13.30 -7.70
N HIS A 64 0.32 13.50 -6.68
CA HIS A 64 -0.43 14.74 -6.43
C HIS A 64 -0.54 15.07 -4.94
#